data_AF-A0A355R4Y7-F1
#
_entry.id   AF-A0A355R4Y7-F1
#
_cell.length_a   1.000
_cell.length_b   1.000
_cell.length_c   1.000
_cell.angle_alpha   90.00
_cell.angle_beta   90.00
_cell.angle_gamma   90.00
#
_symmetry.space_group_name_H-M   'P 1'
#
loop_
_entity.id
_entity.type
_entity.pdbx_description
1 polymer ?
#
loop_
_entity_poly.entity_id
_entity_poly.type
_entity_poly.pdbx_seq_one_letter_code
_entity_poly.pdbx_strand_id
1 'polypeptide(L)'
;RPGAARKLARRYNSVCVLKGAGTLVAAPSGQLALCERGHPAMAGAGLGDVLTGVLAALLAQGLDAWGAGCLGVWLHACAGERLGKKGRGLAASDLAPAIRELLEEHSACLA
;
A
#
# COMPACT_ATOMS: atom_id res chain seq x y z
N ARG A 1 1.35 2.38 17.66
CA ARG A 1 1.11 1.01 17.11
C ARG A 1 2.31 0.26 16.46
N PRO A 2 3.54 0.79 16.32
CA PRO A 2 4.69 0.03 15.76
C PRO A 2 5.00 -1.33 16.39
N GLY A 3 4.91 -1.43 17.72
CA GLY A 3 5.20 -2.67 18.45
C GLY A 3 4.29 -3.84 18.05
N ALA A 4 3.00 -3.57 17.79
CA ALA A 4 2.04 -4.59 17.37
C ALA A 4 2.36 -5.14 15.96
N ALA A 5 2.67 -4.25 15.01
CA ALA A 5 3.05 -4.65 13.65
C ALA A 5 4.31 -5.53 13.65
N ARG A 6 5.35 -5.12 14.40
CA ARG A 6 6.59 -5.91 14.56
C ARG A 6 6.33 -7.26 15.23
N LYS A 7 5.48 -7.30 16.26
CA LYS A 7 5.11 -8.54 16.97
C LYS A 7 4.41 -9.52 16.04
N LEU A 8 3.46 -9.06 15.21
CA LEU A 8 2.79 -9.89 14.22
C LEU A 8 3.76 -10.40 13.16
N ALA A 9 4.58 -9.51 12.58
CA ALA A 9 5.57 -9.88 11.57
C ALA A 9 6.53 -10.98 12.06
N ARG A 10 7.07 -10.83 13.27
CA ARG A 10 7.94 -11.84 13.88
C ARG A 10 7.21 -13.14 14.21
N ARG A 11 6.01 -13.05 14.80
CA ARG A 11 5.23 -14.22 15.22
C ARG A 11 4.91 -15.15 14.05
N TYR A 12 4.62 -14.59 12.89
CA TYR A 12 4.21 -15.34 11.69
C TYR A 12 5.31 -15.48 10.65
N ASN A 13 6.53 -15.01 10.95
CA ASN A 13 7.65 -14.93 10.00
C ASN A 13 7.23 -14.35 8.63
N SER A 14 6.47 -13.26 8.65
CA SER A 14 5.84 -12.67 7.47
C SER A 14 5.90 -11.15 7.47
N VAL A 15 5.75 -10.54 6.29
CA VAL A 15 5.60 -9.09 6.19
C VAL A 15 4.17 -8.71 6.59
N CYS A 16 4.05 -7.82 7.58
CA CYS A 16 2.78 -7.34 8.12
C CYS A 16 2.50 -5.93 7.63
N VAL A 17 1.37 -5.73 6.93
CA VAL A 17 0.84 -4.42 6.56
C VAL A 17 -0.28 -4.05 7.53
N LEU A 18 -0.01 -3.11 8.44
CA LEU A 18 -0.98 -2.61 9.41
C LEU A 18 -1.64 -1.33 8.88
N LYS A 19 -2.75 -1.50 8.15
CA LYS A 19 -3.51 -0.43 7.48
C LYS A 19 -4.06 0.61 8.45
N GLY A 20 -4.23 1.84 7.97
CA GLY A 20 -4.82 2.99 8.67
C GLY A 20 -4.13 4.29 8.25
N ALA A 21 -4.54 5.43 8.81
CA ALA A 21 -3.77 6.67 8.69
C ALA A 21 -2.35 6.44 9.24
N GLY A 22 -1.33 6.70 8.43
CA GLY A 22 0.04 6.29 8.74
C GLY A 22 0.20 4.77 8.69
N THR A 23 -0.01 4.14 7.52
CA THR A 23 0.09 2.68 7.38
C THR A 23 1.51 2.21 7.66
N LEU A 24 1.64 1.11 8.40
CA LEU A 24 2.95 0.52 8.74
C LEU A 24 3.18 -0.76 7.96
N VAL A 25 4.41 -0.95 7.46
CA VAL A 25 4.89 -2.22 6.89
C VAL A 25 6.01 -2.74 7.78
N ALA A 26 5.88 -3.94 8.33
CA ALA A 26 6.88 -4.54 9.22
C ALA A 26 7.37 -5.88 8.67
N ALA A 27 8.68 -6.09 8.64
CA ALA A 27 9.30 -7.36 8.25
C ALA A 27 9.68 -8.21 9.47
N PRO A 28 9.78 -9.55 9.33
CA PRO A 28 10.23 -10.42 10.42
C PRO A 28 11.68 -10.12 10.83
N SER A 29 12.51 -9.63 9.89
CA SER A 29 13.88 -9.14 10.12
C SER A 29 13.95 -7.97 11.12
N GLY A 30 12.82 -7.31 11.39
CA GLY A 30 12.78 -6.10 12.21
C GLY A 30 12.86 -4.80 11.41
N GLN A 31 12.74 -4.82 10.10
CA GLN A 31 12.48 -3.58 9.35
C GLN A 31 11.07 -3.06 9.62
N LEU A 32 10.90 -1.73 9.56
CA LEU A 32 9.61 -1.06 9.71
C LEU A 32 9.60 0.19 8.82
N ALA A 33 8.59 0.29 7.97
CA ALA A 33 8.33 1.47 7.15
C ALA A 33 7.00 2.10 7.55
N LEU A 34 6.92 3.42 7.43
CA LEU A 34 5.71 4.22 7.63
C LEU A 34 5.35 4.88 6.30
N CYS A 35 4.12 4.67 5.86
CA CYS A 35 3.53 5.44 4.78
C CYS A 35 2.68 6.55 5.39
N GLU A 36 3.19 7.79 5.31
CA GLU A 36 2.51 9.00 5.81
C GLU A 36 1.48 9.55 4.81
N ARG A 37 1.37 8.93 3.64
CA ARG A 37 0.45 9.34 2.56
C ARG A 37 -0.93 8.71 2.71
N GLY A 38 -1.86 9.23 1.92
CA GLY A 38 -3.24 8.78 1.86
C GLY A 38 -4.22 9.92 2.13
N HIS A 39 -5.50 9.62 2.00
CA HIS A 39 -6.56 10.61 2.16
C HIS A 39 -7.77 10.02 2.90
N PRO A 40 -8.50 10.78 3.73
CA PRO A 40 -9.67 10.28 4.46
C PRO A 40 -10.76 9.67 3.58
N ALA A 41 -10.84 10.07 2.31
CA ALA A 41 -11.77 9.48 1.33
C ALA A 41 -11.53 7.98 1.08
N MET A 42 -10.37 7.44 1.45
CA MET A 42 -10.03 6.03 1.33
C MET A 42 -10.68 5.16 2.42
N ALA A 43 -11.37 5.74 3.39
CA ALA A 43 -12.10 5.01 4.44
C ALA A 43 -13.45 4.45 3.93
N GLY A 44 -13.46 3.86 2.74
CA GLY A 44 -14.63 3.23 2.10
C GLY A 44 -14.50 1.70 2.00
N ALA A 45 -15.57 1.06 1.55
CA ALA A 45 -15.58 -0.38 1.30
C ALA A 45 -14.75 -0.75 0.07
N GLY A 46 -14.08 -1.90 0.10
CA GLY A 46 -13.36 -2.45 -1.05
C GLY A 46 -11.96 -1.86 -1.33
N LEU A 47 -11.61 -0.68 -0.80
CA LEU A 47 -10.26 -0.12 -1.02
C LEU A 47 -9.16 -1.03 -0.45
N GLY A 48 -9.48 -1.77 0.61
CA GLY A 48 -8.59 -2.78 1.18
C GLY A 48 -8.32 -3.97 0.25
N ASP A 49 -9.32 -4.36 -0.54
CA ASP A 49 -9.22 -5.47 -1.48
C ASP A 49 -8.36 -5.09 -2.68
N VAL A 50 -8.46 -3.82 -3.13
CA VAL A 50 -7.55 -3.25 -4.13
C VAL A 50 -6.10 -3.34 -3.66
N LEU A 51 -5.81 -2.93 -2.41
CA LEU A 51 -4.45 -3.04 -1.87
C LEU A 51 -3.97 -4.49 -1.87
N THR A 52 -4.80 -5.44 -1.45
CA THR A 52 -4.46 -6.87 -1.50
C THR A 52 -4.12 -7.33 -2.92
N GLY A 53 -4.93 -6.94 -3.91
CA GLY A 53 -4.68 -7.26 -5.32
C GLY A 53 -3.37 -6.68 -5.84
N VAL A 54 -3.04 -5.43 -5.47
CA VAL A 54 -1.76 -4.80 -5.82
C VAL A 54 -0.59 -5.57 -5.21
N LEU A 55 -0.66 -5.92 -3.93
CA LEU A 55 0.40 -6.67 -3.25
C LEU A 55 0.60 -8.05 -3.92
N ALA A 56 -0.49 -8.75 -4.22
CA ALA A 56 -0.44 -10.03 -4.92
C ALA A 56 0.18 -9.90 -6.32
N ALA A 57 -0.18 -8.87 -7.08
CA ALA A 57 0.37 -8.62 -8.41
C ALA A 57 1.87 -8.29 -8.37
N LEU A 58 2.34 -7.52 -7.39
CA LEU A 58 3.76 -7.21 -7.22
C LEU A 58 4.57 -8.45 -6.83
N LEU A 59 4.03 -9.28 -5.92
CA LEU A 59 4.62 -10.58 -5.58
C LEU A 59 4.71 -11.51 -6.79
N ALA A 60 3.64 -11.57 -7.60
CA ALA A 60 3.60 -12.38 -8.82
C ALA A 60 4.61 -11.91 -9.89
N GLN A 61 4.95 -10.63 -9.89
CA GLN A 61 6.01 -10.05 -10.73
C GLN A 61 7.44 -10.31 -10.20
N GLY A 62 7.58 -10.99 -9.05
CA GLY A 62 8.87 -11.39 -8.50
C GLY A 62 9.47 -10.42 -7.47
N LEU A 63 8.73 -9.39 -7.03
CA LEU A 63 9.17 -8.58 -5.89
C LEU A 63 9.13 -9.43 -4.62
N ASP A 64 10.09 -9.19 -3.73
CA ASP A 64 10.04 -9.77 -2.39
C ASP A 64 8.89 -9.18 -1.58
N ALA A 65 8.47 -9.87 -0.51
CA ALA A 65 7.31 -9.45 0.28
C ALA A 65 7.50 -8.08 0.93
N TRP A 66 8.74 -7.71 1.26
CA TRP A 66 9.06 -6.42 1.86
C TRP A 66 8.91 -5.28 0.83
N GLY A 67 9.50 -5.44 -0.35
CA GLY A 67 9.41 -4.51 -1.47
C GLY A 67 7.97 -4.37 -1.97
N ALA A 68 7.26 -5.49 -2.16
CA ALA A 68 5.85 -5.49 -2.53
C ALA A 68 5.00 -4.76 -1.48
N GLY A 69 5.23 -5.03 -0.19
CA GLY A 69 4.56 -4.34 0.93
C GLY A 69 4.77 -2.83 0.90
N CYS A 70 6.01 -2.38 0.77
CA CYS A 70 6.35 -0.95 0.76
C CYS A 70 5.79 -0.24 -0.47
N LEU A 71 6.04 -0.78 -1.67
CA LEU A 71 5.62 -0.18 -2.93
C LEU A 71 4.10 -0.19 -3.08
N GLY A 72 3.45 -1.32 -2.81
CA GLY A 72 2.00 -1.45 -2.96
C GLY A 72 1.22 -0.54 -2.03
N VAL A 73 1.64 -0.41 -0.77
CA VAL A 73 1.04 0.54 0.19
C VAL A 73 1.22 1.97 -0.28
N TRP A 74 2.41 2.31 -0.76
CA TRP A 74 2.72 3.66 -1.23
C TRP A 74 1.89 4.03 -2.47
N LEU A 75 1.82 3.16 -3.48
CA LEU A 75 1.02 3.37 -4.69
C LEU A 75 -0.46 3.54 -4.35
N HIS A 76 -0.99 2.68 -3.48
CA HIS A 76 -2.37 2.73 -3.03
C HIS A 76 -2.70 4.04 -2.32
N ALA A 77 -1.83 4.47 -1.40
CA ALA A 77 -1.97 5.73 -0.68
C ALA A 77 -1.91 6.96 -1.61
N CYS A 78 -0.97 6.97 -2.55
CA CYS A 78 -0.83 8.02 -3.56
C CYS A 78 -2.04 8.14 -4.47
N ALA A 79 -2.55 7.01 -4.96
CA ALA A 79 -3.74 6.98 -5.80
C ALA A 79 -4.94 7.55 -5.04
N GLY A 80 -5.13 7.14 -3.78
CA GLY A 80 -6.20 7.68 -2.94
C GLY A 80 -6.04 9.16 -2.61
N GLU A 81 -4.81 9.66 -2.44
CA GLU A 81 -4.53 11.09 -2.27
C GLU A 81 -4.86 11.89 -3.54
N ARG A 82 -4.43 11.42 -4.71
CA ARG A 82 -4.70 12.08 -6.00
C ARG A 82 -6.20 12.14 -6.29
N LEU A 83 -6.92 11.05 -6.05
CA LEU A 83 -8.37 10.98 -6.28
C LEU A 83 -9.16 11.71 -5.20
N GLY A 84 -8.68 11.69 -3.94
CA GLY A 84 -9.31 12.39 -2.82
C GLY A 84 -9.39 13.91 -2.99
N LYS A 85 -8.48 14.52 -3.76
CA LYS A 85 -8.54 15.93 -4.14
C LYS A 85 -9.78 16.29 -4.98
N LYS A 86 -10.41 15.30 -5.62
CA LYS A 86 -11.63 15.48 -6.43
C LYS A 86 -12.92 15.45 -5.59
N GLY A 87 -12.81 15.20 -4.28
CA GLY A 87 -13.94 15.16 -3.36
C GLY A 87 -14.09 13.83 -2.63
N ARG A 88 -15.27 13.61 -2.07
CA ARG A 88 -15.65 12.37 -1.36
C ARG A 88 -16.30 11.38 -2.33
N GLY A 89 -16.44 10.13 -1.89
CA GLY A 89 -17.11 9.09 -2.69
C GLY A 89 -16.18 8.27 -3.57
N LEU A 90 -14.91 8.15 -3.18
CA LEU A 90 -13.94 7.29 -3.86
C LEU A 90 -14.40 5.84 -3.85
N ALA A 91 -14.64 5.26 -5.04
CA ALA A 91 -14.94 3.85 -5.19
C ALA A 91 -13.64 3.03 -5.32
N ALA A 92 -13.70 1.75 -4.98
CA ALA A 92 -12.57 0.83 -5.14
C ALA A 92 -12.10 0.72 -6.59
N SER A 93 -13.03 0.72 -7.54
CA SER A 93 -12.75 0.68 -8.98
C SER A 93 -11.91 1.85 -9.47
N ASP A 94 -11.96 3.00 -8.79
CA ASP A 94 -11.26 4.21 -9.22
C ASP A 94 -9.75 4.15 -8.94
N LEU A 95 -9.33 3.33 -7.98
CA LEU A 95 -7.92 3.26 -7.56
C LEU A 95 -7.04 2.56 -8.61
N ALA A 96 -7.52 1.49 -9.25
CA ALA A 96 -6.69 0.68 -10.13
C ALA A 96 -6.12 1.47 -11.33
N PRO A 97 -6.90 2.31 -12.04
CA PRO A 97 -6.36 3.19 -13.07
C PRO A 97 -5.29 4.16 -12.56
N ALA A 98 -5.53 4.80 -11.41
CA ALA A 98 -4.59 5.76 -10.83
C ALA A 98 -3.29 5.09 -10.35
N ILE A 99 -3.36 3.86 -9.84
CA ILE A 99 -2.19 3.06 -9.45
C ILE A 99 -1.34 2.72 -10.68
N ARG A 100 -1.96 2.36 -11.81
CA ARG A 100 -1.25 2.11 -13.07
C ARG A 100 -0.51 3.36 -13.56
N GLU A 101 -1.19 4.52 -13.57
CA GLU A 101 -0.55 5.78 -13.98
C GLU A 101 0.67 6.10 -13.11
N LEU A 102 0.56 5.95 -11.78
CA LEU A 102 1.69 6.16 -10.87
C LEU A 102 2.85 5.19 -11.12
N LEU A 103 2.55 3.92 -11.43
CA LEU A 103 3.59 2.95 -11.78
C LEU A 103 4.33 3.36 -13.06
N GLU A 104 3.63 3.85 -14.08
CA GLU A 104 4.23 4.31 -15.35
C GLU A 104 5.10 5.56 -15.14
N GLU A 105 4.59 6.57 -14.43
CA GLU A 105 5.32 7.80 -14.09
C GLU A 105 6.65 7.50 -13.39
N HIS A 106 6.66 6.53 -12.46
CA HIS A 106 7.85 6.20 -11.68
C HIS A 106 8.76 5.14 -12.35
N SER A 107 8.22 4.30 -13.23
CA SER A 107 9.03 3.38 -14.05
C SER A 107 9.82 4.11 -15.13
N ALA A 108 9.31 5.24 -15.64
CA ALA A 108 10.01 6.08 -16.61
C ALA A 108 11.33 6.70 -16.06
N CYS A 109 11.53 6.70 -14.74
CA CYS A 109 12.78 7.14 -14.11
C CYS A 109 13.80 6.00 -13.91
N LEU A 110 13.46 4.75 -14.26
CA LEU A 110 14.32 3.57 -14.14
C LEU A 110 14.80 3.02 -15.49
N ALA A 111 14.35 3.61 -16.60
CA ALA A 111 14.79 3.32 -17.97
C ALA A 111 15.70 4.45 -18.48
#